data_AF-A0A7C5WRD0-F1
#
_entry.id   AF-A0A7C5WRD0-F1
#
_cell.length_a   1.000
_cell.length_b   1.000
_cell.length_c   1.000
_cell.angle_alpha   90.00
_cell.angle_beta   90.00
_cell.angle_gamma   90.00
#
_symmetry.space_group_name_H-M   'P 1'
#
loop_
_entity.id
_entity.type
_entity.pdbx_description
1 polymer ?
#
loop_
_entity_poly.entity_id
_entity_poly.type
_entity_poly.pdbx_seq_one_letter_code
_entity_poly.pdbx_strand_id
1 'polypeptide(L)'
;MSEREESRAEPLPDELQRRLGELGEYLVWRIGTNEAEDVLIVRVGLASNTPRFNELPTLRNVGERKIEELVKEGRVRVEWVE
;
A
#
# COMPACT_ATOMS: atom_id res chain seq x y z
N MET A 1 -22.83 -7.82 21.83
CA MET A 1 -22.71 -8.71 20.66
C MET A 1 -22.76 -7.83 19.42
N SER A 2 -21.60 -7.44 18.91
CA SER A 2 -21.48 -6.77 17.62
C SER A 2 -20.61 -7.70 16.81
N GLU A 3 -21.24 -8.51 15.97
CA GLU A 3 -20.56 -9.17 14.86
C GLU A 3 -19.84 -8.05 14.12
N ARG A 4 -18.52 -7.96 14.32
CA ARG A 4 -17.68 -7.22 13.37
C ARG A 4 -17.89 -7.99 12.09
N GLU A 5 -18.57 -7.38 11.12
CA GLU A 5 -18.61 -7.88 9.75
C GLU A 5 -17.16 -8.00 9.31
N GLU A 6 -16.59 -9.18 9.52
CA GLU A 6 -15.37 -9.62 8.91
C GLU A 6 -15.70 -9.62 7.43
N SER A 7 -15.40 -8.50 6.76
CA SER A 7 -15.54 -8.33 5.33
C SER A 7 -14.65 -9.39 4.69
N ARG A 8 -15.21 -10.59 4.49
CA ARG A 8 -14.69 -11.59 3.57
C ARG A 8 -14.85 -10.94 2.20
N ALA A 9 -13.84 -10.20 1.78
CA ALA A 9 -13.74 -9.75 0.41
C ALA A 9 -13.97 -10.99 -0.47
N GLU A 10 -15.02 -10.95 -1.29
CA GLU A 10 -15.27 -12.02 -2.24
C GLU A 10 -14.02 -12.16 -3.11
N PRO A 11 -13.58 -13.41 -3.40
CA PRO A 11 -12.44 -13.61 -4.26
C PRO A 11 -12.70 -12.92 -5.60
N LEU A 12 -11.73 -12.12 -6.04
CA LEU A 12 -11.82 -11.41 -7.31
C LEU A 12 -11.94 -12.43 -8.46
N PRO A 13 -12.66 -12.12 -9.56
CA PRO A 13 -12.69 -13.00 -10.73
C PRO A 13 -11.28 -13.28 -11.27
N ASP A 14 -11.02 -14.51 -11.75
CA ASP A 14 -9.68 -14.93 -12.20
C ASP A 14 -9.06 -14.02 -13.26
N GLU A 15 -9.86 -13.56 -14.23
CA GLU A 15 -9.40 -12.63 -15.27
C GLU A 15 -9.04 -11.25 -14.68
N LEU A 16 -9.75 -10.79 -13.66
CA LEU A 16 -9.41 -9.55 -12.97
C LEU A 16 -8.12 -9.72 -12.17
N GLN A 17 -7.95 -10.84 -11.46
CA GLN A 17 -6.69 -11.16 -10.78
C GLN A 17 -5.51 -11.18 -11.77
N ARG A 18 -5.68 -11.81 -12.93
CA ARG A 18 -4.65 -11.85 -13.98
C ARG A 18 -4.30 -10.44 -14.47
N ARG A 19 -5.30 -9.63 -14.82
CA ARG A 19 -5.09 -8.25 -15.29
C ARG A 19 -4.45 -7.35 -14.24
N LEU A 20 -4.84 -7.48 -12.97
CA LEU A 20 -4.21 -6.74 -11.87
C LEU A 20 -2.77 -7.21 -11.64
N GLY A 21 -2.50 -8.51 -11.81
CA GLY A 21 -1.15 -9.06 -11.80
C GLY A 21 -0.28 -8.46 -12.90
N GLU A 22 -0.77 -8.49 -14.14
CA GLU A 22 -0.10 -7.88 -15.31
C GLU A 22 0.12 -6.38 -15.11
N LEU A 23 -0.89 -5.65 -14.61
CA LEU A 23 -0.76 -4.23 -14.29
C LEU A 23 0.29 -4.00 -13.21
N GLY A 24 0.35 -4.87 -12.19
CA GLY A 24 1.30 -4.82 -11.10
C GLY A 24 2.76 -4.83 -11.55
N GLU A 25 3.07 -5.44 -12.70
CA GLU A 25 4.41 -5.44 -13.29
C GLU A 25 4.87 -4.04 -13.75
N TYR A 26 3.92 -3.12 -14.00
CA TYR A 26 4.18 -1.76 -14.43
C TYR A 26 4.01 -0.72 -13.32
N LEU A 27 3.74 -1.18 -12.09
CA LEU A 27 3.57 -0.32 -10.92
C LEU A 27 4.88 -0.18 -10.14
N VAL A 28 5.16 1.03 -9.70
CA VAL A 28 6.22 1.34 -8.74
C VAL A 28 5.61 1.41 -7.36
N TRP A 29 6.24 0.70 -6.42
CA TRP A 29 5.82 0.65 -5.02
C TRP A 29 6.91 1.23 -4.12
N ARG A 30 6.53 2.12 -3.20
CA ARG A 30 7.41 2.61 -2.12
C ARG A 30 6.68 2.48 -0.80
N ILE A 31 7.32 1.84 0.16
CA ILE A 31 6.73 1.52 1.47
C ILE A 31 7.65 2.04 2.56
N GLY A 32 7.07 2.67 3.58
CA GLY A 32 7.80 3.11 4.75
C GLY A 32 6.92 3.93 5.69
N THR A 33 7.52 4.53 6.70
CA THR A 33 6.82 5.45 7.61
C THR A 33 7.28 6.88 7.37
N ASN A 34 6.56 7.87 7.92
CA ASN A 34 7.06 9.23 8.01
C ASN A 34 7.35 9.59 9.48
N GLU A 35 7.96 10.75 9.73
CA GLU A 35 8.30 11.20 11.09
C GLU A 35 7.11 11.80 11.85
N ALA A 36 6.09 12.24 11.11
CA ALA A 36 4.96 12.98 11.66
C ALA A 36 3.90 12.04 12.25
N GLU A 37 3.76 10.83 11.71
CA GLU A 37 2.67 9.90 11.99
C GLU A 37 3.20 8.47 12.14
N ASP A 38 2.77 7.74 13.17
CA ASP A 38 3.05 6.30 13.31
C ASP A 38 2.07 5.51 12.43
N VAL A 39 2.20 5.71 11.11
CA VAL A 39 1.37 5.15 10.03
C VAL A 39 2.27 4.56 8.95
N LEU A 40 1.92 3.39 8.43
CA LEU A 40 2.56 2.78 7.28
C LEU A 40 2.05 3.45 6.00
N ILE A 41 2.94 4.07 5.24
CA ILE A 41 2.61 4.70 3.96
C ILE A 41 3.01 3.73 2.84
N VAL A 42 2.06 3.48 1.94
CA VAL A 42 2.26 2.70 0.71
C VAL A 42 1.97 3.62 -0.48
N ARG A 43 3.02 4.05 -1.18
CA ARG A 43 2.90 4.80 -2.43
C ARG A 43 2.91 3.84 -3.60
N VAL A 44 1.92 3.99 -4.48
CA VAL A 44 1.77 3.21 -5.70
C VAL A 44 1.49 4.14 -6.89
N GLY A 45 2.05 3.84 -8.05
CA GLY A 45 1.86 4.63 -9.26
C GLY A 45 2.48 3.96 -10.47
N LEU A 46 2.21 4.48 -11.66
CA LEU A 46 2.77 3.95 -12.91
C LEU A 46 4.27 4.19 -12.97
N ALA A 47 5.02 3.29 -13.63
CA ALA A 47 6.45 3.46 -13.87
C ALA A 47 6.81 4.78 -14.58
N SER A 48 5.91 5.30 -15.44
CA SER A 48 6.06 6.62 -16.07
C SER A 48 6.15 7.77 -15.06
N ASN A 49 5.62 7.59 -13.85
CA ASN A 49 5.53 8.61 -12.82
C ASN A 49 6.69 8.53 -11.82
N THR A 50 7.70 7.66 -12.07
CA THR A 50 8.87 7.49 -11.17
C THR A 50 9.49 8.80 -10.68
N PRO A 51 9.67 9.86 -11.52
CA PRO A 51 10.22 11.14 -11.04
C PRO A 51 9.41 11.77 -9.90
N ARG A 52 8.08 11.62 -9.91
CA ARG A 52 7.15 12.22 -8.92
C ARG A 52 7.33 11.64 -7.52
N PHE A 53 7.72 10.37 -7.41
CA PHE A 53 8.01 9.76 -6.12
C PHE A 53 9.15 10.46 -5.36
N ASN A 54 10.11 11.06 -6.09
CA ASN A 54 11.25 11.77 -5.50
C ASN A 54 10.89 13.19 -5.05
N GLU A 55 9.76 13.74 -5.52
CA GLU A 55 9.26 15.05 -5.11
C GLU A 55 8.49 14.99 -3.78
N LEU A 56 8.04 13.78 -3.40
CA LEU A 56 7.28 13.54 -2.19
C LEU A 56 8.19 13.42 -0.95
N PRO A 57 7.69 13.72 0.26
CA PRO A 57 8.46 13.56 1.50
C PRO A 57 9.04 12.16 1.65
N THR A 58 10.32 12.07 2.04
CA THR A 58 11.04 10.80 2.16
C THR A 58 10.38 9.86 3.17
N LEU A 59 10.20 8.61 2.77
CA LEU A 59 9.79 7.54 3.67
C LEU A 59 11.00 6.97 4.40
N ARG A 60 10.84 6.71 5.69
CA ARG A 60 11.83 6.01 6.51
C ARG A 60 11.64 4.50 6.38
N ASN A 61 12.76 3.78 6.36
CA ASN A 61 12.76 2.33 6.42
C ASN A 61 12.11 1.87 7.73
N VAL A 62 11.31 0.83 7.63
CA VAL A 62 10.56 0.24 8.74
C VAL A 62 10.81 -1.26 8.74
N GLY A 63 11.04 -1.84 9.92
CA GLY A 63 11.26 -3.27 10.06
C GLY A 63 9.97 -4.06 9.89
N GLU A 64 10.07 -5.30 9.41
CA GLU A 64 8.95 -6.20 9.12
C GLU A 64 7.96 -6.35 10.28
N ARG A 65 8.45 -6.53 11.52
CA ARG A 65 7.58 -6.60 12.73
C ARG A 65 6.69 -5.36 12.86
N LYS A 66 7.25 -4.17 12.64
CA LYS A 66 6.51 -2.92 12.78
C LYS A 66 5.55 -2.72 11.62
N ILE A 67 5.89 -3.18 10.42
CA ILE A 67 4.95 -3.25 9.28
C ILE A 67 3.75 -4.11 9.66
N GLU A 68 3.98 -5.33 10.16
CA GLU A 68 2.91 -6.25 10.55
C GLU A 68 2.01 -5.67 11.63
N GLU A 69 2.58 -5.01 12.65
CA GLU A 69 1.84 -4.29 13.69
C GLU A 69 0.94 -3.19 13.11
N LEU A 70 1.51 -2.31 12.29
CA LEU A 70 0.76 -1.19 11.68
C LEU A 70 -0.36 -1.70 10.76
N VAL A 71 -0.13 -2.78 10.01
CA VAL A 71 -1.15 -3.41 9.16
C VAL A 71 -2.27 -4.02 10.00
N LYS A 72 -1.94 -4.81 11.04
CA LYS A 72 -2.94 -5.43 11.94
C LYS A 72 -3.79 -4.41 12.66
N GLU A 73 -3.22 -3.25 12.98
CA GLU A 73 -3.92 -2.15 13.64
C GLU A 73 -4.68 -1.24 12.66
N GLY A 74 -4.61 -1.51 11.35
CA GLY A 74 -5.27 -0.69 10.32
C GLY A 74 -4.64 0.69 10.12
N ARG A 75 -3.41 0.90 10.62
CA ARG A 75 -2.66 2.16 10.52
C ARG A 75 -1.87 2.19 9.21
N VAL A 76 -2.59 2.10 8.10
CA VAL A 76 -2.03 2.08 6.75
C VAL A 76 -2.67 3.16 5.90
N ARG A 77 -1.85 3.90 5.15
CA ARG A 77 -2.29 4.91 4.19
C ARG A 77 -1.74 4.59 2.82
N VAL A 78 -2.64 4.32 1.88
CA VAL A 78 -2.29 4.09 0.47
C VAL A 78 -2.39 5.40 -0.28
N GLU A 79 -1.31 5.80 -0.94
CA GLU A 79 -1.20 7.01 -1.74
C GLU A 79 -1.03 6.61 -3.21
N TRP A 80 -1.88 7.13 -4.09
CA TRP A 80 -1.68 7.05 -5.53
C TRP A 80 -0.78 8.20 -6.01
N VAL A 81 0.23 7.91 -6.83
CA VAL A 81 1.20 8.89 -7.35
C VAL A 81 0.97 9.11 -8.85
N GLU A 82 0.52 10.32 -9.19
CA GLU A 82 0.28 10.81 -10.55
C GLU A 82 1.48 11.55 -11.16
#